data_AF-A0A969BG05-F1
#
_entry.id   AF-A0A969BG05-F1
#
_cell.length_a   1.000
_cell.length_b   1.000
_cell.length_c   1.000
_cell.angle_alpha   90.00
_cell.angle_beta   90.00
_cell.angle_gamma   90.00
#
_symmetry.space_group_name_H-M   'P 1'
#
loop_
_entity.id
_entity.type
_entity.pdbx_description
1 polymer ?
#
loop_
_entity_poly.entity_id
_entity_poly.type
_entity_poly.pdbx_seq_one_letter_code
_entity_poly.pdbx_strand_id
1 'polypeptide(L)'
;MIQIEAWAFLVSRNQYVDYRTIVAPEFICEAKIASVLAKAAEGDLTEENFAWYREVHGSKIGDLTLVFRVIQATSKNTGIQIEAISDNTDFAEDRLLKDSFGREIQLIEGIALKGVGLEILITQSDFEEIHHQLIEKYQEFWEYTTSQPVIPSNSFILKMKGWN
;
A
#
# COMPACT_ATOMS: atom_id res chain seq x y z
N MET A 1 11.57 9.70 -23.86
CA MET A 1 10.78 9.03 -22.81
C MET A 1 11.46 9.33 -21.50
N ILE A 2 10.79 10.04 -20.58
CA ILE A 2 11.38 10.39 -19.29
C ILE A 2 11.09 9.23 -18.33
N GLN A 3 12.11 8.81 -17.61
CA GLN A 3 12.04 7.77 -16.59
C GLN A 3 12.02 8.48 -15.23
N ILE A 4 11.10 8.07 -14.36
CA ILE A 4 11.01 8.60 -13.00
C ILE A 4 11.21 7.46 -12.00
N GLU A 5 12.01 7.75 -10.97
CA GLU A 5 12.24 6.83 -9.88
C GLU A 5 11.02 6.82 -8.95
N ALA A 6 10.56 5.62 -8.61
CA ALA A 6 9.34 5.33 -7.89
C ALA A 6 9.58 4.28 -6.81
N TRP A 7 8.77 4.29 -5.76
CA TRP A 7 8.89 3.36 -4.64
C TRP A 7 7.52 2.87 -4.19
N ALA A 8 7.41 1.58 -3.90
CA ALA A 8 6.18 1.01 -3.37
C ALA A 8 6.00 1.39 -1.89
N PHE A 9 4.75 1.53 -1.46
CA PHE A 9 4.42 1.64 -0.05
C PHE A 9 3.16 0.87 0.28
N LEU A 10 3.06 0.47 1.55
CA LEU A 10 1.90 -0.22 2.09
C LEU A 10 1.54 0.37 3.45
N VAL A 11 0.29 0.77 3.59
CA VAL A 11 -0.35 1.11 4.85
C VAL A 11 -1.46 0.10 5.10
N SER A 12 -1.46 -0.54 6.26
CA SER A 12 -2.49 -1.49 6.66
C SER A 12 -2.43 -1.72 8.17
N ARG A 13 -3.26 -2.64 8.65
CA ARG A 13 -3.29 -3.18 10.01
C ARG A 13 -3.33 -4.71 9.97
N ASN A 14 -3.15 -5.36 11.10
CA ASN A 14 -3.35 -6.82 11.23
C ASN A 14 -4.31 -7.10 12.39
N GLN A 15 -4.33 -8.34 12.88
CA GLN A 15 -5.19 -8.75 13.99
C GLN A 15 -4.93 -8.01 15.32
N TYR A 16 -3.69 -7.57 15.54
CA TYR A 16 -3.19 -7.09 16.84
C TYR A 16 -2.59 -5.67 16.80
N VAL A 17 -2.18 -5.20 15.62
CA VAL A 17 -1.47 -3.96 15.37
C VAL A 17 -2.34 -3.07 14.49
N ASP A 18 -2.60 -1.86 14.95
CA ASP A 18 -3.47 -0.89 14.26
C ASP A 18 -2.84 -0.31 12.99
N TYR A 19 -3.64 0.45 12.24
CA TYR A 19 -3.26 1.03 10.96
C TYR A 19 -1.95 1.82 11.03
N ARG A 20 -1.04 1.46 10.13
CA ARG A 20 0.29 2.07 10.05
C ARG A 20 0.94 1.80 8.71
N THR A 21 1.98 2.56 8.44
CA THR A 21 2.93 2.24 7.37
C THR A 21 3.70 0.98 7.73
N ILE A 22 3.65 -0.02 6.83
CA ILE A 22 4.35 -1.31 6.91
C ILE A 22 5.58 -1.25 6.00
N VAL A 23 5.37 -0.82 4.75
CA VAL A 23 6.42 -0.63 3.75
C VAL A 23 6.47 0.83 3.35
N ALA A 24 7.67 1.41 3.25
CA ALA A 24 7.87 2.78 2.81
C ALA A 24 9.16 2.94 1.98
N PRO A 25 9.26 3.98 1.15
CA PRO A 25 10.50 4.33 0.46
C PRO A 25 11.68 4.47 1.42
N GLU A 26 12.86 3.97 1.04
CA GLU A 26 14.06 4.01 1.89
C GLU A 26 14.36 5.42 2.43
N PHE A 27 14.29 6.45 1.59
CA PHE A 27 14.52 7.84 2.00
C PHE A 27 13.51 8.36 3.03
N ILE A 28 12.29 7.81 3.07
CA ILE A 28 11.28 8.12 4.11
C ILE A 28 11.65 7.41 5.43
N CYS A 29 12.14 6.17 5.35
CA CYS A 29 12.62 5.40 6.49
C CYS A 29 13.83 6.07 7.15
N GLU A 30 14.84 6.45 6.37
CA GLU A 30 16.04 7.15 6.84
C GLU A 30 15.70 8.47 7.53
N ALA A 31 14.76 9.22 6.97
CA ALA A 31 14.29 10.48 7.55
C ALA A 31 13.42 10.31 8.80
N LYS A 32 13.01 9.07 9.12
CA LYS A 32 12.13 8.67 10.23
C LYS A 32 10.75 9.32 10.18
N ILE A 33 10.17 9.44 8.99
CA ILE A 33 8.88 10.11 8.76
C ILE A 33 7.81 9.21 8.14
N ALA A 34 7.95 7.89 8.20
CA ALA A 34 7.04 6.93 7.57
C ALA A 34 5.55 7.14 7.92
N SER A 35 5.23 7.72 9.08
CA SER A 35 3.86 8.11 9.46
C SER A 35 3.20 9.09 8.49
N VAL A 36 3.97 9.82 7.67
CA VAL A 36 3.44 10.71 6.63
C VAL A 36 2.59 9.95 5.61
N LEU A 37 2.96 8.70 5.29
CA LEU A 37 2.22 7.88 4.33
C LEU A 37 0.86 7.48 4.89
N ALA A 38 0.80 6.99 6.14
CA ALA A 38 -0.46 6.65 6.78
C ALA A 38 -1.41 7.85 6.91
N LYS A 39 -0.88 9.07 7.15
CA LYS A 39 -1.69 10.30 7.24
C LYS A 39 -2.17 10.82 5.90
N ALA A 40 -1.36 10.65 4.84
CA ALA A 40 -1.68 11.16 3.52
C ALA A 40 -2.53 10.18 2.71
N ALA A 41 -2.38 8.88 2.96
CA ALA A 41 -3.03 7.80 2.24
C ALA A 41 -4.33 7.35 2.95
N GLU A 42 -5.18 8.30 3.31
CA GLU A 42 -6.53 8.05 3.80
C GLU A 42 -7.55 8.16 2.66
N GLY A 43 -8.62 7.36 2.72
CA GLY A 43 -9.70 7.42 1.75
C GLY A 43 -10.60 6.19 1.77
N ASP A 44 -11.71 6.28 1.04
CA ASP A 44 -12.62 5.17 0.85
C ASP A 44 -12.03 4.11 -0.11
N LEU A 45 -12.65 2.93 -0.10
CA LEU A 45 -12.37 1.86 -1.06
C LEU A 45 -12.38 2.43 -2.47
N THR A 46 -11.34 2.10 -3.22
CA THR A 46 -11.18 2.58 -4.58
C THR A 46 -11.94 1.70 -5.54
N GLU A 47 -12.65 2.32 -6.48
CA GLU A 47 -13.29 1.59 -7.58
C GLU A 47 -12.26 0.91 -8.48
N GLU A 48 -12.69 -0.14 -9.18
CA GLU A 48 -11.82 -0.84 -10.13
C GLU A 48 -11.28 0.13 -11.19
N ASN A 49 -9.97 0.05 -11.48
CA ASN A 49 -9.25 0.94 -12.39
C ASN A 49 -9.14 2.42 -11.96
N PHE A 50 -9.54 2.76 -10.74
CA PHE A 50 -9.28 4.08 -10.15
C PHE A 50 -8.12 4.02 -9.16
N ALA A 51 -7.55 5.19 -8.88
CA ALA A 51 -6.54 5.39 -7.86
C ALA A 51 -6.69 6.80 -7.27
N TRP A 52 -6.31 6.95 -6.01
CA TRP A 52 -6.15 8.24 -5.39
C TRP A 52 -4.82 8.87 -5.80
N TYR A 53 -4.86 10.17 -6.08
CA TYR A 53 -3.69 11.01 -6.26
C TYR A 53 -3.61 12.00 -5.11
N ARG A 54 -2.44 12.11 -4.46
CA ARG A 54 -2.19 13.05 -3.37
C ARG A 54 -0.83 13.69 -3.51
N GLU A 55 -0.79 14.99 -3.30
CA GLU A 55 0.45 15.75 -3.16
C GLU A 55 0.68 16.04 -1.67
N VAL A 56 1.90 15.79 -1.21
CA VAL A 56 2.33 16.10 0.15
C VAL A 56 3.40 17.17 0.06
N HIS A 57 3.04 18.39 0.44
CA HIS A 57 3.95 19.53 0.40
C HIS A 57 4.67 19.74 1.74
N GLY A 58 5.89 20.28 1.68
CA GLY A 58 6.61 20.77 2.86
C GLY A 58 7.03 19.67 3.83
N SER A 59 7.17 18.43 3.36
CA SER A 59 7.71 17.35 4.18
C SER A 59 9.21 17.56 4.42
N LYS A 60 9.78 16.90 5.43
CA LYS A 60 11.22 16.99 5.77
C LYS A 60 12.14 16.59 4.62
N ILE A 61 11.64 15.81 3.67
CA ILE A 61 12.36 15.28 2.52
C ILE A 61 11.97 15.97 1.21
N GLY A 62 11.28 17.12 1.30
CA GLY A 62 10.71 17.85 0.17
C GLY A 62 9.30 17.38 -0.18
N ASP A 63 8.84 17.78 -1.35
CA ASP A 63 7.49 17.45 -1.81
C ASP A 63 7.40 16.02 -2.32
N LEU A 64 6.24 15.39 -2.15
CA LEU A 64 5.99 14.01 -2.58
C LEU A 64 4.68 13.93 -3.36
N THR A 65 4.64 13.01 -4.30
CA THR A 65 3.41 12.56 -4.94
C THR A 65 3.13 11.12 -4.54
N LEU A 66 1.90 10.83 -4.12
CA LEU A 66 1.42 9.50 -3.81
C LEU A 66 0.31 9.13 -4.79
N VAL A 67 0.41 7.94 -5.38
CA VAL A 67 -0.68 7.33 -6.16
C VAL A 67 -0.97 5.96 -5.60
N PHE A 68 -2.19 5.73 -5.14
CA PHE A 68 -2.52 4.52 -4.39
C PHE A 68 -3.95 4.06 -4.60
N ARG A 69 -4.21 2.79 -4.32
CA ARG A 69 -5.55 2.23 -4.22
C ARG A 69 -5.81 1.74 -2.81
N VAL A 70 -7.07 1.81 -2.41
CA VAL A 70 -7.57 1.24 -1.15
C VAL A 70 -8.44 0.05 -1.51
N ILE A 71 -7.99 -1.15 -1.16
CA ILE A 71 -8.68 -2.40 -1.46
C ILE A 71 -8.98 -3.17 -0.17
N GLN A 72 -10.01 -4.00 -0.18
CA GLN A 72 -10.25 -4.93 0.92
C GLN A 72 -9.13 -5.98 0.96
N ALA A 73 -8.62 -6.28 2.14
CA ALA A 73 -7.72 -7.41 2.35
C ALA A 73 -8.56 -8.69 2.34
N THR A 74 -8.34 -9.56 1.36
CA THR A 74 -9.01 -10.87 1.27
C THR A 74 -8.00 -11.99 1.28
N SER A 75 -8.42 -13.21 1.61
CA SER A 75 -7.55 -14.38 1.51
C SER A 75 -6.99 -14.58 0.09
N LYS A 76 -7.69 -14.12 -0.95
CA LYS A 76 -7.30 -14.25 -2.35
C LYS A 76 -6.12 -13.35 -2.69
N ASN A 77 -6.24 -12.06 -2.35
CA ASN A 77 -5.18 -11.10 -2.66
C ASN A 77 -4.04 -11.16 -1.65
N THR A 78 -4.28 -11.64 -0.43
CA THR A 78 -3.23 -11.76 0.59
C THR A 78 -2.56 -13.11 0.67
N GLY A 79 -3.18 -14.17 0.16
CA GLY A 79 -2.74 -15.55 0.37
C GLY A 79 -2.88 -16.04 1.82
N ILE A 80 -3.43 -15.23 2.73
CA ILE A 80 -3.61 -15.59 4.14
C ILE A 80 -4.87 -16.45 4.26
N GLN A 81 -4.68 -17.69 4.68
CA GLN A 81 -5.77 -18.63 4.91
C GLN A 81 -6.49 -18.27 6.20
N ILE A 82 -7.82 -18.14 6.13
CA ILE A 82 -8.68 -17.95 7.29
C ILE A 82 -9.39 -19.28 7.54
N GLU A 83 -9.35 -19.79 8.77
CA GLU A 83 -10.06 -21.01 9.13
C GLU A 83 -11.56 -20.89 8.84
N ALA A 84 -12.12 -21.97 8.31
CA ALA A 84 -13.53 -22.00 7.96
C ALA A 84 -14.40 -21.94 9.23
N ILE A 85 -15.00 -20.78 9.51
CA ILE A 85 -16.17 -20.74 10.39
C ILE A 85 -17.28 -21.53 9.69
N SER A 86 -17.91 -22.44 10.43
CA SER A 86 -18.75 -23.57 10.03
C SER A 86 -20.06 -23.23 9.28
N ASP A 87 -20.16 -22.06 8.67
CA ASP A 87 -21.37 -21.61 7.98
C ASP A 87 -21.11 -21.59 6.46
N ASN A 88 -21.80 -22.49 5.77
CA ASN A 88 -21.65 -22.90 4.37
C ASN A 88 -22.03 -21.82 3.33
N THR A 89 -21.33 -20.69 3.23
CA THR A 89 -21.64 -19.74 2.13
C THR A 89 -20.50 -19.08 1.38
N ASP A 90 -19.24 -19.09 1.84
CA ASP A 90 -18.18 -18.38 1.12
C ASP A 90 -17.06 -19.31 0.68
N PHE A 91 -16.77 -19.31 -0.63
CA PHE A 91 -15.54 -19.88 -1.18
C PHE A 91 -14.37 -19.36 -0.35
N ALA A 92 -13.60 -20.26 0.27
CA ALA A 92 -12.56 -19.92 1.25
C ALA A 92 -11.54 -18.90 0.71
N GLU A 93 -11.44 -18.79 -0.61
CA GLU A 93 -10.49 -17.92 -1.30
C GLU A 93 -10.85 -16.43 -1.20
N ASP A 94 -12.09 -15.97 -1.04
CA ASP A 94 -12.40 -14.51 -1.06
C ASP A 94 -12.89 -13.95 0.29
N ARG A 95 -12.44 -14.54 1.39
CA ARG A 95 -12.83 -14.12 2.73
C ARG A 95 -12.12 -12.84 3.15
N LEU A 96 -12.89 -11.89 3.67
CA LEU A 96 -12.37 -10.64 4.21
C LEU A 96 -11.54 -10.89 5.47
N LEU A 97 -10.31 -10.36 5.48
CA LEU A 97 -9.49 -10.32 6.67
C LEU A 97 -10.08 -9.32 7.66
N LYS A 98 -10.11 -9.71 8.94
CA LYS A 98 -10.64 -8.90 10.03
C LYS A 98 -9.62 -8.85 11.15
N ASP A 99 -9.65 -7.75 11.90
CA ASP A 99 -8.87 -7.65 13.12
C ASP A 99 -9.54 -8.38 14.31
N SER A 100 -8.89 -8.36 15.48
CA SER A 100 -9.41 -8.98 16.70
C SER A 100 -10.75 -8.40 17.20
N PHE A 101 -11.16 -7.23 16.70
CA PHE A 101 -12.46 -6.61 16.99
C PHE A 101 -13.51 -6.89 15.90
N GLY A 102 -13.16 -7.69 14.88
CA GLY A 102 -14.05 -8.03 13.76
C GLY A 102 -14.15 -6.94 12.69
N ARG A 103 -13.30 -5.90 12.73
CA ARG A 103 -13.31 -4.82 11.74
C ARG A 103 -12.57 -5.29 10.48
N GLU A 104 -13.16 -5.08 9.31
CA GLU A 104 -12.56 -5.43 8.02
C GLU A 104 -11.26 -4.67 7.79
N ILE A 105 -10.26 -5.35 7.25
CA ILE A 105 -8.94 -4.79 6.98
C ILE A 105 -8.88 -4.36 5.53
N GLN A 106 -8.28 -3.19 5.30
CA GLN A 106 -8.00 -2.65 3.98
C GLN A 106 -6.49 -2.56 3.76
N LEU A 107 -6.05 -2.87 2.55
CA LEU A 107 -4.71 -2.58 2.07
C LEU A 107 -4.74 -1.24 1.35
N ILE A 108 -3.92 -0.30 1.82
CA ILE A 108 -3.63 0.93 1.10
C ILE A 108 -2.25 0.75 0.49
N GLU A 109 -2.22 0.40 -0.78
CA GLU A 109 -1.00 0.11 -1.52
C GLU A 109 -0.81 1.09 -2.66
N GLY A 110 0.41 1.53 -2.86
CA GLY A 110 0.67 2.56 -3.84
C GLY A 110 2.13 2.86 -4.08
N ILE A 111 2.32 3.91 -4.86
CA ILE A 111 3.58 4.39 -5.36
C ILE A 111 3.84 5.78 -4.81
N ALA A 112 5.03 5.98 -4.27
CA ALA A 112 5.54 7.27 -3.84
C ALA A 112 6.62 7.77 -4.83
N LEU A 113 6.59 9.06 -5.11
CA LEU A 113 7.50 9.77 -6.01
C LEU A 113 8.00 11.02 -5.31
N LYS A 114 9.23 11.44 -5.63
CA LYS A 114 9.75 12.75 -5.21
C LYS A 114 9.25 13.83 -6.17
N GLY A 115 8.78 14.95 -5.62
CA GLY A 115 8.20 16.07 -6.37
C GLY A 115 6.67 15.99 -6.50
N VAL A 116 6.10 17.03 -7.12
CA VAL A 116 4.66 17.27 -7.33
C VAL A 116 4.40 17.78 -8.75
N GLY A 117 3.13 17.83 -9.17
CA GLY A 117 2.76 18.27 -10.51
C GLY A 117 3.21 17.31 -11.63
N LEU A 118 3.35 16.03 -11.29
CA LEU A 118 3.89 15.02 -12.19
C LEU A 118 2.79 14.42 -13.08
N GLU A 119 2.96 14.51 -14.39
CA GLU A 119 2.13 13.76 -15.35
C GLU A 119 2.68 12.34 -15.54
N ILE A 120 2.17 11.43 -14.71
CA ILE A 120 2.56 10.02 -14.68
C ILE A 120 1.46 9.14 -15.25
N LEU A 121 1.86 8.14 -16.03
CA LEU A 121 0.97 7.06 -16.44
C LEU A 121 1.23 5.88 -15.52
N ILE A 122 0.29 5.60 -14.63
CA ILE A 122 0.28 4.39 -13.81
C ILE A 122 -0.80 3.47 -14.37
N THR A 123 -0.42 2.25 -14.67
CA THR A 123 -1.27 1.21 -15.23
C THR A 123 -1.68 0.21 -14.17
N GLN A 124 -2.69 -0.60 -14.47
CA GLN A 124 -3.07 -1.72 -13.60
C GLN A 124 -1.90 -2.69 -13.39
N SER A 125 -1.09 -2.94 -14.42
CA SER A 125 0.10 -3.80 -14.31
C SER A 125 1.14 -3.25 -13.35
N ASP A 126 1.28 -1.92 -13.23
CA ASP A 126 2.16 -1.31 -12.23
C ASP A 126 1.63 -1.58 -10.81
N PHE A 127 0.31 -1.52 -10.61
CA PHE A 127 -0.32 -1.87 -9.33
C PHE A 127 -0.20 -3.36 -9.00
N GLU A 128 -0.33 -4.24 -9.99
CA GLU A 128 -0.14 -5.69 -9.81
C GLU A 128 1.31 -6.02 -9.44
N GLU A 129 2.27 -5.36 -10.08
CA GLU A 129 3.69 -5.52 -9.77
C GLU A 129 4.02 -5.10 -8.33
N ILE A 130 3.58 -3.91 -7.90
CA ILE A 130 3.82 -3.50 -6.51
C ILE A 130 3.04 -4.36 -5.52
N HIS A 131 1.85 -4.85 -5.88
CA HIS A 131 1.08 -5.74 -5.01
C HIS A 131 1.87 -7.02 -4.70
N HIS A 132 2.46 -7.65 -5.71
CA HIS A 132 3.32 -8.82 -5.51
C HIS A 132 4.54 -8.51 -4.61
N GLN A 133 5.15 -7.33 -4.77
CA GLN A 133 6.28 -6.92 -3.93
C GLN A 133 5.87 -6.66 -2.47
N LEU A 134 4.66 -6.16 -2.25
CA LEU A 134 4.17 -5.78 -0.93
C LEU A 134 3.56 -6.95 -0.17
N ILE A 135 2.99 -7.94 -0.87
CA ILE A 135 2.16 -8.95 -0.21
C ILE A 135 2.95 -9.91 0.67
N GLU A 136 4.16 -10.29 0.28
CA GLU A 136 5.05 -11.07 1.15
C GLU A 136 5.33 -10.33 2.46
N LYS A 137 5.50 -9.01 2.39
CA LYS A 137 5.72 -8.16 3.58
C LYS A 137 4.48 -8.00 4.42
N TYR A 138 3.31 -7.99 3.80
CA TYR A 138 2.05 -8.03 4.53
C TYR A 138 1.82 -9.37 5.23
N GLN A 139 2.16 -10.49 4.59
CA GLN A 139 2.09 -11.84 5.19
C GLN A 139 3.02 -11.95 6.39
N GLU A 140 4.27 -11.48 6.28
CA GLU A 140 5.18 -11.39 7.43
C GLU A 140 4.58 -10.53 8.56
N PHE A 141 4.01 -9.37 8.19
CA PHE A 141 3.37 -8.46 9.14
C PHE A 141 2.12 -9.07 9.80
N TRP A 142 1.38 -9.93 9.11
CA TRP A 142 0.17 -10.57 9.65
C TRP A 142 0.43 -11.34 10.95
N GLU A 143 1.58 -12.00 11.03
CA GLU A 143 2.01 -12.81 12.17
C GLU A 143 2.48 -11.96 13.38
N TYR A 144 2.61 -10.64 13.21
CA TYR A 144 3.11 -9.78 14.28
C TYR A 144 2.04 -9.46 15.32
N THR A 145 2.38 -9.70 16.59
CA THR A 145 1.54 -9.33 17.73
C THR A 145 1.87 -7.94 18.29
N THR A 146 2.98 -7.35 17.83
CA THR A 146 3.47 -6.05 18.29
C THR A 146 4.01 -5.21 17.14
N SER A 147 4.08 -3.90 17.37
CA SER A 147 4.67 -2.94 16.45
C SER A 147 6.11 -3.29 16.07
N GLN A 148 6.37 -3.49 14.78
CA GLN A 148 7.73 -3.65 14.22
C GLN A 148 8.19 -2.38 13.48
N PRO A 149 9.50 -2.21 13.21
CA PRO A 149 9.99 -1.14 12.34
C PRO A 149 9.39 -1.20 10.93
N VAL A 150 9.36 -0.05 10.25
CA VAL A 150 8.91 0.04 8.85
C VAL A 150 9.95 -0.59 7.94
N ILE A 151 9.49 -1.36 6.96
CA ILE A 151 10.32 -2.07 5.97
C ILE A 151 10.63 -1.11 4.81
N PRO A 152 11.91 -0.88 4.45
CA PRO A 152 12.25 -0.04 3.30
C PRO A 152 11.93 -0.76 1.99
N SER A 153 11.38 -0.03 1.02
CA SER A 153 11.22 -0.50 -0.36
C SER A 153 12.39 -0.06 -1.23
N ASN A 154 12.73 -0.88 -2.21
CA ASN A 154 13.67 -0.50 -3.27
C ASN A 154 12.98 0.43 -4.29
N SER A 155 13.79 1.20 -5.02
CA SER A 155 13.27 1.95 -6.15
C SER A 155 13.07 1.10 -7.39
N PHE A 156 12.13 1.53 -8.22
CA PHE A 156 11.92 1.05 -9.58
C PHE A 156 11.63 2.23 -10.50
N ILE A 157 11.57 1.98 -11.81
CA ILE A 157 11.39 3.02 -12.81
C ILE A 157 9.98 2.98 -13.40
N LEU A 158 9.28 4.11 -13.31
CA LEU A 158 8.03 4.34 -14.04
C LEU A 158 8.26 5.09 -15.36
N LYS A 159 7.35 4.86 -16.31
CA LYS A 159 7.34 5.56 -17.60
C LYS A 159 6.50 6.83 -17.50
N MET A 160 7.09 7.98 -17.78
CA MET A 160 6.32 9.21 -17.96
C MET A 160 5.71 9.27 -19.35
N LYS A 161 4.53 9.87 -19.46
CA LYS A 161 3.94 10.20 -20.76
C LYS A 161 4.83 11.28 -21.40
N GLY A 162 5.33 11.02 -22.61
CA GLY A 162 6.05 12.04 -23.36
C GLY A 162 5.09 13.14 -23.80
N TRP A 163 5.53 14.40 -23.79
CA TRP A 163 4.82 15.47 -24.49
C TRP A 163 4.83 15.15 -25.98
N ASN A 164 3.65 15.15 -26.61
CA ASN A 164 3.49 15.21 -28.07
C ASN A 164 3.28 16.66 -28.48
#